data_AF-A0A661DCU6-F1
#
_entry.id   AF-A0A661DCU6-F1
#
_cell.length_a   1.000
_cell.length_b   1.000
_cell.length_c   1.000
_cell.angle_alpha   90.00
_cell.angle_beta   90.00
_cell.angle_gamma   90.00
#
_symmetry.space_group_name_H-M   'P 1'
#
loop_
_entity.id
_entity.type
_entity.pdbx_description
1 polymer ?
#
loop_
_entity_poly.entity_id
_entity_poly.type
_entity_poly.pdbx_seq_one_letter_code
_entity_poly.pdbx_strand_id
1 'polypeptide(L)'
;MKKLLIMTVMCLALGSVAPAMAAGDASAGKGKAQVCAACHGADGNSPSDMFPKLAGQGEAYLAKQLADFKSGARNNAVMAPMVANLSDQDIADLAAYYAGNKVAPGAVSEDLLNAGKTLYRAGNKETAVPACMACHGPNGAGVPAAKWPALSGQYSTYV
;
A
#
# COMPACT_ATOMS: atom_id res chain seq x y z
N MET A 1 28.55 -53.70 -37.51
CA MET A 1 28.63 -53.68 -36.04
C MET A 1 29.12 -52.32 -35.57
N LYS A 2 28.24 -51.51 -34.98
CA LYS A 2 28.47 -50.48 -33.93
C LYS A 2 27.39 -49.41 -34.06
N LYS A 3 26.34 -49.62 -33.25
CA LYS A 3 25.24 -48.69 -33.01
C LYS A 3 25.80 -47.52 -32.20
N LEU A 4 25.72 -46.29 -32.71
CA LEU A 4 25.95 -45.10 -31.90
C LEU A 4 24.58 -44.56 -31.47
N LEU A 5 24.28 -44.74 -30.18
CA LEU A 5 23.05 -44.30 -29.53
C LEU A 5 23.03 -42.77 -29.45
N ILE A 6 22.00 -42.16 -30.03
CA ILE A 6 21.62 -40.76 -29.85
C ILE A 6 20.96 -40.65 -28.47
N MET A 7 21.68 -40.12 -27.47
CA MET A 7 21.07 -39.71 -26.19
C MET A 7 20.53 -38.29 -26.34
N THR A 8 19.23 -38.20 -26.63
CA THR A 8 18.47 -36.95 -26.56
C THR A 8 18.29 -36.57 -25.10
N VAL A 9 19.08 -35.61 -24.61
CA VAL A 9 18.86 -34.98 -23.29
C VAL A 9 17.70 -34.01 -23.42
N MET A 10 16.49 -34.50 -23.10
CA MET A 10 15.30 -33.65 -22.96
C MET A 10 15.36 -32.96 -21.61
N CYS A 11 15.94 -31.76 -21.59
CA CYS A 11 15.98 -30.89 -20.41
C CYS A 11 14.57 -30.34 -20.18
N LEU A 12 13.80 -30.99 -19.30
CA LEU A 12 12.47 -30.52 -18.89
C LEU A 12 12.66 -29.30 -17.97
N ALA A 13 12.59 -28.10 -18.55
CA ALA A 13 12.58 -26.86 -17.80
C ALA A 13 11.27 -26.77 -17.01
N LEU A 14 11.31 -27.11 -15.71
CA LEU A 14 10.25 -26.74 -14.77
C LEU A 14 10.30 -25.22 -14.59
N GLY A 15 9.53 -24.51 -15.42
CA GLY A 15 9.26 -23.10 -15.22
C GLY A 15 8.46 -22.92 -13.94
N SER A 16 9.07 -22.33 -12.92
CA SER A 16 8.39 -21.83 -11.73
C SER A 16 7.44 -20.71 -12.15
N VAL A 17 6.16 -21.03 -12.30
CA VAL A 17 5.08 -20.04 -12.37
C VAL A 17 4.91 -19.43 -10.98
N ALA A 18 5.69 -18.39 -10.69
CA ALA A 18 5.34 -17.49 -9.60
C ALA A 18 3.95 -16.91 -9.93
N PRO A 19 3.00 -16.91 -8.97
CA PRO A 19 1.71 -16.29 -9.22
C PRO A 19 1.96 -14.80 -9.46
N ALA A 20 1.74 -14.36 -10.70
CA ALA A 20 1.65 -12.95 -11.00
C ALA A 20 0.48 -12.42 -10.18
N MET A 21 0.73 -11.49 -9.26
CA MET A 21 -0.35 -10.72 -8.65
C MET A 21 -1.09 -10.06 -9.81
N ALA A 22 -2.36 -10.38 -9.98
CA ALA A 22 -3.17 -9.78 -11.03
C ALA A 22 -3.14 -8.25 -10.84
N ALA A 23 -2.92 -7.51 -11.93
CA ALA A 23 -2.97 -6.06 -11.88
C ALA A 23 -4.39 -5.62 -11.48
N GLY A 24 -4.49 -4.59 -10.63
CA GLY A 24 -5.78 -4.04 -10.24
C GLY A 24 -6.42 -3.22 -11.36
N ASP A 25 -7.74 -3.31 -11.50
CA ASP A 25 -8.55 -2.43 -12.34
C ASP A 25 -9.20 -1.34 -11.47
N ALA A 26 -8.72 -0.10 -11.62
CA ALA A 26 -9.24 1.04 -10.87
C ALA A 26 -10.73 1.33 -11.14
N SER A 27 -11.24 1.04 -12.34
CA SER A 27 -12.67 1.24 -12.66
C SER A 27 -13.52 0.17 -11.98
N ALA A 28 -13.07 -1.08 -11.96
CA ALA A 28 -13.74 -2.13 -11.21
C ALA A 28 -13.68 -1.84 -9.70
N GLY A 29 -12.54 -1.35 -9.21
CA GLY A 29 -12.33 -0.95 -7.82
C GLY A 29 -13.27 0.15 -7.38
N LYS A 30 -13.50 1.16 -8.23
CA LYS A 30 -14.49 2.22 -7.99
C LYS A 30 -15.88 1.64 -7.75
N GLY A 31 -16.30 0.64 -8.52
CA GLY A 31 -17.59 -0.03 -8.37
C GLY A 31 -17.73 -0.83 -7.07
N LYS A 32 -16.60 -1.20 -6.43
CA LYS A 32 -16.55 -1.99 -5.19
C LYS A 32 -16.33 -1.14 -3.94
N ALA A 33 -15.86 0.10 -4.09
CA ALA A 33 -15.44 0.97 -2.99
C ALA A 33 -16.60 1.57 -2.17
N GLN A 34 -17.86 1.26 -2.48
CA GLN A 34 -19.02 1.97 -1.94
C GLN A 34 -19.13 1.87 -0.41
N VAL A 35 -18.82 0.72 0.18
CA VAL A 35 -18.78 0.56 1.65
C VAL A 35 -17.55 1.24 2.26
N CYS A 36 -16.42 1.23 1.56
CA CYS A 36 -15.17 1.85 1.99
C CYS A 36 -15.31 3.38 2.09
N ALA A 37 -16.07 3.96 1.16
CA ALA A 37 -16.31 5.40 1.07
C ALA A 37 -17.02 5.98 2.30
N ALA A 38 -17.79 5.17 3.04
CA ALA A 38 -18.49 5.63 4.24
C ALA A 38 -17.54 6.12 5.34
N CYS A 39 -16.33 5.56 5.40
CA CYS A 39 -15.31 5.94 6.39
C CYS A 39 -14.14 6.67 5.74
N HIS A 40 -13.67 6.23 4.57
CA HIS A 40 -12.46 6.74 3.94
C HIS A 40 -12.71 7.85 2.91
N GLY A 41 -13.97 8.23 2.66
CA GLY A 41 -14.34 9.16 1.61
C GLY A 41 -14.41 8.51 0.23
N ALA A 42 -15.25 9.07 -0.65
CA ALA A 42 -15.47 8.52 -1.99
C ALA A 42 -14.20 8.50 -2.85
N ASP A 43 -13.33 9.49 -2.68
CA ASP A 43 -12.03 9.62 -3.34
C ASP A 43 -10.88 9.11 -2.45
N GLY A 44 -11.15 8.62 -1.25
CA GLY A 44 -10.13 8.18 -0.30
C GLY A 44 -9.54 9.30 0.55
N ASN A 45 -10.04 10.53 0.45
CA ASN A 45 -9.75 11.60 1.39
C ASN A 45 -10.81 11.57 2.50
N SER A 46 -10.54 10.82 3.56
CA SER A 46 -11.44 10.73 4.71
C SER A 46 -11.80 12.12 5.23
N PRO A 47 -13.07 12.40 5.57
CA PRO A 47 -13.47 13.66 6.19
C PRO A 47 -13.18 13.70 7.70
N SER A 48 -12.86 12.56 8.32
CA SER A 48 -12.56 12.43 9.75
C SER A 48 -11.18 11.83 9.95
N ASP A 49 -10.45 12.35 10.93
CA ASP A 49 -9.11 11.89 11.30
C ASP A 49 -9.10 10.53 12.02
N MET A 50 -10.27 10.02 12.42
CA MET A 50 -10.44 8.65 12.92
C MET A 50 -10.16 7.58 11.86
N PHE A 51 -10.28 7.94 10.57
CA PHE A 51 -10.05 7.03 9.46
C PHE A 51 -8.92 7.55 8.58
N PRO A 52 -7.96 6.70 8.19
CA PRO A 52 -6.86 7.13 7.35
C PRO A 52 -7.35 7.54 5.97
N LYS A 53 -6.65 8.52 5.39
CA LYS A 53 -6.72 8.78 3.95
C LYS A 53 -6.07 7.63 3.18
N LEU A 54 -6.75 7.17 2.14
CA LEU A 54 -6.30 6.14 1.20
C LEU A 54 -5.88 6.72 -0.15
N ALA A 55 -6.36 7.92 -0.49
CA ALA A 55 -6.06 8.59 -1.75
C ALA A 55 -4.55 8.71 -1.98
N GLY A 56 -4.08 8.30 -3.17
CA GLY A 56 -2.69 8.44 -3.59
C GLY A 56 -1.69 7.58 -2.81
N GLN A 57 -2.16 6.67 -1.96
CA GLN A 57 -1.31 5.70 -1.28
C GLN A 57 -0.77 4.68 -2.28
N GLY A 58 0.39 4.06 -1.99
CA GLY A 58 0.96 3.03 -2.86
C GLY A 58 0.02 1.84 -3.01
N GLU A 59 -0.30 1.46 -4.26
CA GLU A 59 -1.18 0.33 -4.59
C GLU A 59 -0.75 -0.97 -3.89
N ALA A 60 0.53 -1.32 -3.99
CA ALA A 60 1.07 -2.52 -3.34
C ALA A 60 0.99 -2.47 -1.80
N TYR A 61 1.05 -1.28 -1.21
CA TYR A 61 0.84 -1.11 0.23
C TYR A 61 -0.63 -1.30 0.60
N LEU A 62 -1.56 -0.67 -0.14
CA LEU A 62 -3.01 -0.84 0.08
C LEU A 62 -3.44 -2.30 -0.04
N ALA A 63 -3.02 -2.98 -1.11
CA ALA A 63 -3.30 -4.40 -1.31
C ALA A 63 -2.76 -5.25 -0.15
N LYS A 64 -1.53 -4.97 0.31
CA LYS A 64 -0.95 -5.62 1.49
C LYS A 64 -1.80 -5.39 2.73
N GLN A 65 -2.22 -4.14 3.01
CA GLN A 65 -3.01 -3.85 4.21
C GLN A 65 -4.37 -4.55 4.20
N LEU A 66 -5.07 -4.56 3.07
CA LEU A 66 -6.34 -5.28 2.93
C LEU A 66 -6.16 -6.78 3.14
N ALA A 67 -5.12 -7.38 2.56
CA ALA A 67 -4.79 -8.78 2.78
C ALA A 67 -4.39 -9.09 4.23
N ASP A 68 -3.64 -8.19 4.88
CA ASP A 68 -3.26 -8.33 6.29
C ASP A 68 -4.49 -8.26 7.21
N PHE A 69 -5.45 -7.37 6.95
CA PHE A 69 -6.71 -7.32 7.68
C PHE A 69 -7.54 -8.60 7.45
N LYS A 70 -7.59 -9.10 6.21
CA LYS A 70 -8.37 -10.30 5.85
C LYS A 70 -7.81 -11.56 6.48
N SER A 71 -6.48 -11.67 6.54
CA SER A 71 -5.78 -12.81 7.16
C SER A 71 -5.68 -12.71 8.68
N GLY A 72 -5.95 -11.54 9.28
CA GLY A 72 -5.73 -11.28 10.71
C GLY A 72 -4.27 -10.97 11.07
N ALA A 73 -3.36 -10.89 10.09
CA ALA A 73 -1.99 -10.41 10.33
C ALA A 73 -1.97 -8.95 10.83
N ARG A 74 -2.99 -8.17 10.47
CA ARG A 74 -3.30 -6.88 11.07
C ARG A 74 -4.69 -6.94 11.71
N ASN A 75 -4.75 -6.95 13.03
CA ASN A 75 -6.02 -7.03 13.76
C ASN A 75 -6.69 -5.66 13.89
N ASN A 76 -7.95 -5.55 13.45
CA ASN A 76 -8.79 -4.38 13.68
C ASN A 76 -10.27 -4.77 13.60
N ALA A 77 -11.04 -4.49 14.66
CA ALA A 77 -12.44 -4.89 14.77
C ALA A 77 -13.37 -4.22 13.76
N VAL A 78 -12.99 -3.05 13.23
CA VAL A 78 -13.77 -2.31 12.23
C VAL A 78 -13.45 -2.82 10.82
N MET A 79 -12.17 -3.00 10.49
CA MET A 79 -11.75 -3.38 9.13
C MET A 79 -11.88 -4.87 8.81
N ALA A 80 -11.72 -5.77 9.79
CA ALA A 80 -11.81 -7.21 9.56
C ALA A 80 -13.12 -7.65 8.85
N PRO A 81 -14.33 -7.23 9.30
CA PRO A 81 -15.56 -7.61 8.59
C PRO A 81 -15.67 -6.99 7.19
N MET A 82 -15.04 -5.83 6.95
CA MET A 82 -15.11 -5.13 5.66
C MET A 82 -14.35 -5.88 4.56
N VAL A 83 -13.29 -6.61 4.93
CA VAL A 83 -12.43 -7.31 3.97
C VAL A 83 -12.68 -8.82 3.90
N ALA A 84 -13.50 -9.36 4.79
CA ALA A 84 -13.68 -10.81 4.97
C ALA A 84 -14.07 -11.55 3.68
N ASN A 85 -14.93 -10.93 2.86
CA ASN A 85 -15.47 -11.53 1.64
C ASN A 85 -14.80 -11.02 0.35
N LEU A 86 -13.77 -10.17 0.44
CA LEU A 86 -13.07 -9.67 -0.75
C LEU A 86 -12.26 -10.80 -1.37
N SER A 87 -12.36 -11.00 -2.68
CA SER A 87 -11.40 -11.83 -3.40
C SER A 87 -10.04 -11.13 -3.52
N ASP A 88 -9.00 -11.87 -3.92
CA ASP A 88 -7.68 -11.27 -4.15
C ASP A 88 -7.73 -10.23 -5.29
N GLN A 89 -8.60 -10.43 -6.28
CA GLN A 89 -8.84 -9.46 -7.34
C GLN A 89 -9.57 -8.22 -6.82
N ASP A 90 -10.56 -8.37 -5.93
CA ASP A 90 -11.23 -7.20 -5.32
C ASP A 90 -10.24 -6.35 -4.52
N ILE A 91 -9.31 -6.99 -3.81
CA ILE A 91 -8.23 -6.31 -3.09
C ILE A 91 -7.33 -5.53 -4.07
N ALA A 92 -6.92 -6.15 -5.18
CA ALA A 92 -6.10 -5.50 -6.20
C ALA A 92 -6.84 -4.29 -6.82
N ASP A 93 -8.11 -4.46 -7.19
CA ASP A 93 -8.92 -3.41 -7.82
C ASP A 93 -9.15 -2.22 -6.87
N LEU A 94 -9.50 -2.48 -5.61
CA LEU A 94 -9.68 -1.44 -4.58
C LEU A 94 -8.38 -0.68 -4.31
N ALA A 95 -7.26 -1.39 -4.28
CA ALA A 95 -5.94 -0.79 -4.12
C ALA A 95 -5.60 0.13 -5.31
N ALA A 96 -5.81 -0.33 -6.54
CA ALA A 96 -5.58 0.45 -7.75
C ALA A 96 -6.48 1.70 -7.80
N TYR A 97 -7.75 1.57 -7.41
CA TYR A 97 -8.69 2.69 -7.36
C TYR A 97 -8.22 3.80 -6.42
N TYR A 98 -7.93 3.50 -5.15
CA TYR A 98 -7.53 4.53 -4.19
C TYR A 98 -6.12 5.08 -4.46
N ALA A 99 -5.20 4.25 -4.95
CA ALA A 99 -3.86 4.69 -5.34
C ALA A 99 -3.88 5.72 -6.47
N GLY A 100 -4.83 5.61 -7.40
CA GLY A 100 -5.00 6.57 -8.50
C GLY A 100 -5.61 7.91 -8.10
N ASN A 101 -6.17 8.03 -6.89
CA ASN A 101 -6.88 9.23 -6.47
C ASN A 101 -5.93 10.34 -5.99
N LYS A 102 -6.36 11.59 -6.16
CA LYS A 102 -5.58 12.77 -5.77
C LYS A 102 -5.57 12.95 -4.24
N VAL A 103 -4.38 13.10 -3.68
CA VAL A 103 -4.18 13.38 -2.24
C VAL A 103 -4.67 14.79 -1.89
N ALA A 104 -5.50 14.91 -0.86
CA ALA A 104 -5.79 16.20 -0.24
C ALA A 104 -4.69 16.57 0.78
N PRO A 105 -4.08 17.77 0.69
CA PRO A 105 -3.04 18.20 1.61
C PRO A 105 -3.57 18.27 3.05
N GLY A 106 -2.69 18.00 4.01
CA GLY A 106 -2.94 18.31 5.42
C GLY A 106 -2.64 19.78 5.73
N ALA A 107 -3.13 20.28 6.85
CA ALA A 107 -2.82 21.62 7.36
C ALA A 107 -2.29 21.50 8.80
N VAL A 108 -1.17 22.16 9.09
CA VAL A 108 -0.55 22.27 10.41
C VAL A 108 0.04 23.68 10.55
N SER A 109 0.34 24.12 11.78
CA SER A 109 1.05 25.40 11.96
C SER A 109 2.45 25.34 11.35
N GLU A 110 2.97 26.50 10.93
CA GLU A 110 4.31 26.59 10.33
C GLU A 110 5.40 26.10 11.29
N ASP A 111 5.26 26.36 12.58
CA ASP A 111 6.21 25.89 13.61
C ASP A 111 6.24 24.35 13.69
N LEU A 112 5.07 23.71 13.73
CA LEU A 112 4.98 22.24 13.72
C LEU A 112 5.49 21.65 12.41
N LEU A 113 5.22 22.32 11.29
CA LEU A 113 5.72 21.92 9.99
C LEU A 113 7.25 21.93 9.95
N ASN A 114 7.88 22.97 10.50
CA ASN A 114 9.34 23.11 10.48
C ASN A 114 10.03 22.16 11.47
N ALA A 115 9.45 21.95 12.65
CA ALA A 115 9.90 20.92 13.58
C ALA A 115 9.80 19.52 12.95
N GLY A 116 8.66 19.19 12.35
CA GLY A 116 8.43 17.93 11.66
C GLY A 116 9.37 17.70 10.48
N LYS A 117 9.62 18.72 9.63
CA LYS A 117 10.59 18.65 8.52
C LYS A 117 11.99 18.28 8.99
N THR A 118 12.42 18.83 10.12
CA THR A 118 13.75 18.53 10.69
C THR A 118 13.85 17.07 11.09
N LEU A 119 12.90 16.59 11.89
CA LEU A 119 12.85 15.18 12.31
C LEU A 119 12.72 14.23 11.11
N TYR A 120 11.87 14.57 10.15
CA TYR A 120 11.65 13.76 8.96
C TYR A 120 12.93 13.54 8.15
N ARG A 121 13.76 14.59 8.02
CA ARG A 121 14.97 14.57 7.20
C ARG A 121 16.22 14.11 7.92
N ALA A 122 16.33 14.41 9.21
CA ALA A 122 17.55 14.17 9.98
C ALA A 122 17.40 13.03 11.01
N GLY A 123 16.17 12.63 11.33
CA GLY A 123 15.89 11.77 12.48
C GLY A 123 16.11 12.51 13.80
N ASN A 124 16.27 11.76 14.87
CA ASN A 124 16.65 12.26 16.19
C ASN A 124 17.77 11.38 16.76
N LYS A 125 18.97 11.97 16.90
CA LYS A 125 20.14 11.26 17.42
C LYS A 125 20.04 10.96 18.92
N GLU A 126 19.38 11.82 19.68
CA GLU A 126 19.23 11.66 21.13
C GLU A 126 18.36 10.46 21.48
N THR A 127 17.31 10.22 20.67
CA THR A 127 16.41 9.07 20.82
C THR A 127 16.71 7.92 19.85
N ALA A 128 17.82 8.01 19.11
CA ALA A 128 18.23 7.04 18.10
C ALA A 128 17.18 6.73 17.01
N VAL A 129 16.30 7.70 16.71
CA VAL A 129 15.31 7.59 15.63
C VAL A 129 16.00 7.94 14.30
N PRO A 130 16.02 7.05 13.30
CA PRO A 130 16.59 7.36 11.99
C PRO A 130 15.74 8.39 11.23
N ALA A 131 16.33 9.01 10.22
CA ALA A 131 15.59 9.90 9.33
C ALA A 131 14.47 9.14 8.60
N CYS A 132 13.23 9.62 8.73
CA CYS A 132 12.05 9.01 8.11
C CYS A 132 12.17 8.97 6.58
N MET A 133 12.79 10.00 5.99
CA MET A 133 12.97 10.11 4.54
C MET A 133 13.78 8.97 3.92
N ALA A 134 14.60 8.28 4.73
CA ALA A 134 15.38 7.12 4.26
C ALA A 134 14.48 5.98 3.76
N CYS A 135 13.27 5.87 4.32
CA CYS A 135 12.28 4.87 3.91
C CYS A 135 11.05 5.48 3.22
N HIS A 136 10.61 6.66 3.63
CA HIS A 136 9.37 7.26 3.12
C HIS A 136 9.59 8.24 1.97
N GLY A 137 10.81 8.32 1.43
CA GLY A 137 11.20 9.21 0.34
C GLY A 137 11.45 10.65 0.81
N PRO A 138 11.95 11.54 -0.05
CA PRO A 138 12.32 12.90 0.36
C PRO A 138 11.14 13.81 0.73
N ASN A 139 9.94 13.47 0.27
CA ASN A 139 8.73 14.26 0.45
C ASN A 139 7.58 13.49 1.13
N GLY A 140 7.82 12.28 1.64
CA GLY A 140 6.76 11.47 2.25
C GLY A 140 5.87 10.74 1.26
N ALA A 141 6.20 10.68 -0.04
CA ALA A 141 5.42 9.95 -1.04
C ALA A 141 5.55 8.41 -0.91
N GLY A 142 6.42 7.91 -0.05
CA GLY A 142 6.70 6.48 0.08
C GLY A 142 7.56 5.95 -1.07
N VAL A 143 7.77 4.64 -1.10
CA VAL A 143 8.54 3.94 -2.14
C VAL A 143 7.76 2.68 -2.55
N PRO A 144 6.97 2.74 -3.63
CA PRO A 144 6.10 1.64 -4.04
C PRO A 144 6.83 0.30 -4.25
N ALA A 145 8.03 0.34 -4.83
CA ALA A 145 8.85 -0.86 -5.06
C ALA A 145 9.23 -1.60 -3.77
N ALA A 146 9.42 -0.86 -2.67
CA ALA A 146 9.70 -1.41 -1.34
C ALA A 146 8.43 -1.58 -0.49
N LYS A 147 7.25 -1.25 -1.03
CA LYS A 147 5.96 -1.16 -0.31
C LYS A 147 6.01 -0.24 0.91
N TRP A 148 6.93 0.71 0.93
CA TRP A 148 7.00 1.73 1.99
C TRP A 148 5.89 2.77 1.74
N PRO A 149 5.00 3.00 2.72
CA PRO A 149 3.82 3.82 2.49
C PRO A 149 4.15 5.30 2.34
N ALA A 150 3.29 5.98 1.60
CA ALA A 150 3.18 7.43 1.67
C ALA A 150 2.70 7.85 3.06
N LEU A 151 3.36 8.86 3.63
CA LEU A 151 2.98 9.55 4.87
C LEU A 151 2.46 10.97 4.60
N SER A 152 2.83 11.55 3.45
CA SER A 152 2.44 12.91 3.09
C SER A 152 0.93 13.06 2.98
N GLY A 153 0.38 14.08 3.64
CA GLY A 153 -1.06 14.40 3.58
C GLY A 153 -1.94 13.56 4.51
N GLN A 154 -1.40 12.54 5.18
CA GLN A 154 -2.13 11.76 6.17
C GLN A 154 -2.44 12.60 7.42
N TYR A 155 -3.48 12.19 8.17
CA TYR A 155 -3.76 12.75 9.49
C TYR A 155 -2.66 12.46 10.49
N SER A 156 -2.23 13.48 11.24
CA SER A 156 -1.22 13.34 12.30
C SER A 156 -1.66 12.44 13.45
N THR A 157 -2.97 12.25 13.65
CA THR A 157 -3.53 11.33 14.65
C THR A 157 -3.50 9.87 14.20
N TYR A 158 -3.24 9.62 12.90
CA TYR A 158 -3.14 8.28 12.33
C TYR A 158 -1.69 7.81 12.11
N VAL A 159 -0.77 8.75 11.81
CA VAL A 159 0.67 8.48 11.63
C VAL A 159 1.33 8.20 12.97
#